data_AF-W2SUP7-F1
#
_entry.id   AF-W2SUP7-F1
#
_cell.length_a   1.000
_cell.length_b   1.000
_cell.length_c   1.000
_cell.angle_alpha   90.00
_cell.angle_beta   90.00
_cell.angle_gamma   90.00
#
_symmetry.space_group_name_H-M   'P 1'
#
loop_
_entity.id
_entity.type
_entity.pdbx_description
1 polymer ?
#
loop_
_entity_poly.entity_id
_entity_poly.type
_entity_poly.pdbx_seq_one_letter_code
_entity_poly.pdbx_strand_id
1 'polypeptide(L)'
;MERPRLSNFSGKYPPFDIRNKNLDTAEEDFLYHFGFGTKDMDIPKVFGDTKFVCTGGSPTRLKLYAEWFAKECRLQCSENLSKSDRFVLFKTGKVVWVNHGMGTPSLSIMLVEILKLMYHAKAKDVKFIRMGTSGGIGVEPGTIIVSTNAINAELSEKYVQWIAGRRVGH
;
A
#
# COMPACT_ATOMS: atom_id res chain seq x y z
N MET A 1 -36.07 3.30 -2.87
CA MET A 1 -35.09 2.78 -1.90
C MET A 1 -34.03 3.86 -1.72
N GLU A 2 -34.12 4.62 -0.64
CA GLU A 2 -33.21 5.75 -0.39
C GLU A 2 -31.79 5.21 -0.18
N ARG A 3 -30.83 5.79 -0.92
CA ARG A 3 -29.41 5.50 -0.71
C ARG A 3 -29.05 5.92 0.71
N PRO A 4 -28.41 5.07 1.53
CA PRO A 4 -27.95 5.50 2.83
C PRO A 4 -27.01 6.69 2.64
N ARG A 5 -27.36 7.82 3.25
CA ARG A 5 -26.47 8.97 3.36
C ARG A 5 -25.17 8.46 3.97
N LEU A 6 -24.05 8.73 3.29
CA LEU A 6 -22.69 8.55 3.81
C LEU A 6 -22.61 9.36 5.11
N SER A 7 -22.88 8.71 6.23
CA SER A 7 -22.88 9.34 7.55
C SER A 7 -21.43 9.60 7.94
N ASN A 8 -21.06 10.88 7.94
CA ASN A 8 -19.97 11.47 8.72
C ASN A 8 -18.61 10.74 8.66
N PHE A 9 -17.99 10.68 7.49
CA PHE A 9 -16.53 10.57 7.42
C PHE A 9 -15.94 11.93 7.83
N SER A 10 -15.54 12.09 9.09
CA SER A 10 -14.95 13.34 9.61
C SER A 10 -13.55 13.65 9.07
N GLY A 11 -13.10 12.94 8.03
CA GLY A 11 -11.92 13.26 7.21
C GLY A 11 -10.56 13.14 7.92
N LYS A 12 -10.52 13.02 9.25
CA LYS A 12 -9.29 12.96 10.04
C LYS A 12 -8.98 11.52 10.41
N TYR A 13 -8.22 10.86 9.54
CA TYR A 13 -7.48 9.66 9.93
C TYR A 13 -6.47 10.06 11.02
N PRO A 14 -6.17 9.20 11.99
CA PRO A 14 -5.12 9.49 12.96
C PRO A 14 -3.80 9.78 12.22
N PRO A 15 -2.91 10.60 12.80
CA PRO A 15 -1.59 10.83 12.25
C PRO A 15 -0.92 9.48 11.93
N PHE A 16 -0.37 9.38 10.72
CA PHE A 16 0.35 8.19 10.31
C PHE A 16 1.55 7.96 11.23
N ASP A 17 1.60 6.80 11.86
CA ASP A 17 2.66 6.41 12.80
C ASP A 17 2.90 4.89 12.80
N ILE A 18 4.10 4.47 13.20
CA ILE A 18 4.53 3.08 13.25
C ILE A 18 4.37 2.54 14.68
N ARG A 19 3.68 1.40 14.82
CA ARG A 19 3.49 0.74 16.12
C ARG A 19 4.61 -0.25 16.42
N ASN A 20 5.87 0.21 16.42
CA ASN A 20 7.03 -0.61 16.74
C ASN A 20 8.14 0.21 17.40
N LYS A 21 8.22 0.19 18.73
CA LYS A 21 9.22 0.93 19.53
C LYS A 21 10.66 0.51 19.26
N ASN A 22 10.89 -0.70 18.76
CA ASN A 22 12.25 -1.16 18.45
C ASN A 22 12.85 -0.43 17.24
N LEU A 23 12.03 0.25 16.44
CA LEU A 23 12.50 1.05 15.32
C LEU A 23 13.19 2.34 15.79
N ASP A 24 12.82 2.88 16.95
CA ASP A 24 13.35 4.14 17.49
C ASP A 24 14.84 4.05 17.83
N THR A 25 15.29 2.85 18.21
CA THR A 25 16.68 2.56 18.58
C THR A 25 17.46 1.88 17.46
N ALA A 26 16.83 1.63 16.31
CA ALA A 26 17.49 0.97 15.20
C ALA A 26 18.44 1.95 14.50
N GLU A 27 19.73 1.64 14.46
CA GLU A 27 20.73 2.44 13.72
C GLU A 27 20.49 2.42 12.21
N GLU A 28 19.88 1.35 11.72
CA GLU A 28 19.57 1.13 10.32
C GLU A 28 18.29 0.33 10.19
N ASP A 29 17.51 0.64 9.16
CA ASP A 29 16.36 -0.15 8.77
C ASP A 29 16.46 -0.49 7.28
N PHE A 30 16.74 -1.76 6.99
CA PHE A 30 16.81 -2.30 5.64
C PHE A 30 15.46 -2.91 5.25
N LEU A 31 14.86 -2.40 4.18
CA LEU A 31 13.60 -2.91 3.64
C LEU A 31 13.92 -4.06 2.68
N TYR A 32 14.08 -5.25 3.25
CA TYR A 32 14.66 -6.41 2.57
C TYR A 32 13.98 -6.76 1.24
N HIS A 33 12.64 -6.70 1.20
CA HIS A 33 11.88 -7.06 0.01
C HIS A 33 11.82 -5.95 -1.05
N PHE A 34 12.23 -4.73 -0.70
CA PHE A 34 12.53 -3.66 -1.66
C PHE A 34 14.02 -3.57 -2.02
N GLY A 35 14.90 -4.19 -1.24
CA GLY A 35 16.34 -4.26 -1.51
C GLY A 35 17.10 -2.96 -1.23
N PHE A 36 16.57 -2.08 -0.37
CA PHE A 36 17.26 -0.86 0.06
C PHE A 36 16.81 -0.46 1.47
N GLY A 37 17.65 0.30 2.18
CA GLY A 37 17.37 0.84 3.50
C GLY A 37 17.70 2.31 3.65
N THR A 38 17.67 2.77 4.89
CA THR A 38 17.96 4.16 5.29
C THR A 38 19.37 4.63 4.95
N LYS A 39 20.33 3.70 4.74
CA LYS A 39 21.71 4.01 4.33
C LYS A 39 21.96 3.94 2.82
N ASP A 40 21.08 3.29 2.05
CA ASP A 40 21.26 3.08 0.60
C ASP A 40 20.71 4.22 -0.27
N MET A 41 19.76 4.99 0.26
CA MET A 41 19.01 6.02 -0.46
C MET A 41 18.58 7.13 0.49
N ASP A 42 18.58 8.38 0.01
CA ASP A 42 17.93 9.51 0.70
C ASP A 42 16.40 9.39 0.60
N ILE A 43 15.83 8.55 1.47
CA ILE A 43 14.38 8.26 1.50
C ILE A 43 13.52 9.54 1.66
N PRO A 44 13.82 10.49 2.56
CA PRO A 44 13.08 11.75 2.65
C PRO A 44 13.07 12.53 1.34
N LYS A 45 14.20 12.63 0.65
CA LYS A 45 14.29 13.34 -0.63
C LYS A 45 13.49 12.65 -1.74
N VAL A 46 13.50 11.32 -1.78
CA VAL A 46 12.84 10.57 -2.87
C VAL A 46 11.33 10.43 -2.63
N PHE A 47 10.90 10.19 -1.40
CA PHE A 47 9.52 9.80 -1.08
C PHE A 47 8.76 10.79 -0.19
N GLY A 48 9.39 11.84 0.33
CA GLY A 48 8.77 12.73 1.33
C GLY A 48 7.55 13.52 0.82
N ASP A 49 7.43 13.72 -0.50
CA ASP A 49 6.30 14.40 -1.13
C ASP A 49 5.12 13.45 -1.48
N THR A 50 5.25 12.15 -1.18
CA THR A 50 4.25 11.14 -1.52
C THR A 50 2.91 11.46 -0.87
N LYS A 51 1.84 11.37 -1.67
CA LYS A 51 0.44 11.52 -1.22
C LYS A 51 -0.42 10.30 -1.47
N PHE A 52 -0.02 9.46 -2.43
CA PHE A 52 -0.76 8.25 -2.77
C PHE A 52 0.20 7.07 -2.90
N VAL A 53 -0.16 5.95 -2.30
CA VAL A 53 0.45 4.64 -2.55
C VAL A 53 -0.61 3.78 -3.22
N CYS A 54 -0.39 3.45 -4.48
CA CYS A 54 -1.26 2.61 -5.29
C CYS A 54 -0.65 1.22 -5.41
N THR A 55 -1.42 0.18 -5.05
CA THR A 55 -0.92 -1.19 -5.00
C THR A 55 -1.83 -2.19 -5.68
N GLY A 56 -1.26 -3.28 -6.18
CA GLY A 56 -1.98 -4.40 -6.81
C GLY A 56 -1.08 -5.61 -7.02
N GLY A 57 -1.64 -6.75 -7.44
CA GLY A 57 -0.87 -8.00 -7.40
C GLY A 57 0.28 -8.11 -8.41
N SER A 58 0.01 -7.79 -9.67
CA SER A 58 0.96 -8.04 -10.78
C SER A 58 1.99 -6.91 -10.92
N PRO A 59 3.31 -7.22 -10.98
CA PRO A 59 4.34 -6.22 -11.21
C PRO A 59 4.22 -5.57 -12.59
N THR A 60 3.90 -6.34 -13.64
CA THR A 60 3.72 -5.80 -15.00
C THR A 60 2.54 -4.84 -15.07
N ARG A 61 1.45 -5.15 -14.37
CA ARG A 61 0.28 -4.27 -14.29
C ARG A 61 0.59 -2.96 -13.58
N LEU A 62 1.37 -3.00 -12.49
CA LEU A 62 1.75 -1.79 -11.76
C LEU A 62 2.73 -0.91 -12.54
N LYS A 63 3.65 -1.52 -13.30
CA LYS A 63 4.48 -0.80 -14.27
C LYS A 63 3.64 -0.06 -15.30
N LEU A 64 2.69 -0.76 -15.94
CA LEU A 64 1.79 -0.15 -16.93
C LEU A 64 0.98 1.01 -16.35
N TYR A 65 0.45 0.86 -15.13
CA TYR A 65 -0.29 1.93 -14.46
C TYR A 65 0.59 3.16 -14.16
N ALA A 66 1.82 2.95 -13.70
CA ALA A 66 2.76 4.03 -13.47
C ALA A 66 3.06 4.79 -14.78
N GLU A 67 3.37 4.07 -15.85
CA GLU A 67 3.67 4.65 -17.17
C GLU A 67 2.48 5.41 -17.77
N TRP A 68 1.28 4.81 -17.72
CA TRP A 68 0.06 5.45 -18.22
C TRP A 68 -0.29 6.69 -17.42
N PHE A 69 -0.20 6.64 -16.09
CA PHE A 69 -0.46 7.80 -15.25
C PHE A 69 0.55 8.92 -15.49
N ALA A 70 1.84 8.60 -15.60
CA ALA A 70 2.86 9.59 -15.94
C ALA A 70 2.56 10.26 -17.28
N LYS A 71 2.21 9.48 -18.32
CA LYS A 71 1.85 10.02 -19.63
C LYS A 71 0.64 10.95 -19.56
N GLU A 72 -0.44 10.51 -18.93
CA GLU A 72 -1.69 11.27 -18.83
C GLU A 72 -1.50 12.57 -18.04
N CYS A 73 -0.73 12.54 -16.96
CA CYS A 73 -0.45 13.69 -16.12
C CYS A 73 0.74 14.53 -16.58
N ARG A 74 1.42 14.16 -17.68
CA ARG A 74 2.65 14.80 -18.18
C ARG A 74 3.77 14.86 -17.12
N LEU A 75 3.92 13.77 -16.38
CA LEU A 75 4.94 13.59 -15.35
C LEU A 75 6.00 12.60 -15.81
N GLN A 76 7.16 12.63 -15.17
CA GLN A 76 8.15 11.57 -15.32
C GLN A 76 7.73 10.32 -14.54
N CYS A 77 8.03 9.15 -15.09
CA CYS A 77 7.99 7.88 -14.40
C CYS A 77 9.42 7.47 -14.04
N SER A 78 9.66 7.11 -12.79
CA SER A 78 10.95 6.52 -12.41
C SER A 78 11.16 5.17 -13.10
N GLU A 79 12.41 4.70 -13.14
CA GLU A 79 12.70 3.28 -13.28
C GLU A 79 12.18 2.49 -12.07
N ASN A 80 12.33 1.16 -12.09
CA ASN A 80 12.05 0.34 -10.92
C ASN A 80 13.06 0.66 -9.81
N LEU A 81 12.57 1.24 -8.71
CA LEU A 81 13.35 1.65 -7.55
C LEU A 81 13.63 0.48 -6.59
N SER A 82 12.88 -0.61 -6.71
CA SER A 82 13.18 -1.84 -5.96
C SER A 82 14.43 -2.51 -6.55
N LYS A 83 15.34 -2.92 -5.67
CA LYS A 83 16.55 -3.69 -6.00
C LYS A 83 16.37 -5.19 -5.71
N SER A 84 15.14 -5.63 -5.48
CA SER A 84 14.76 -7.02 -5.22
C SER A 84 13.91 -7.57 -6.37
N ASP A 85 13.83 -8.90 -6.47
CA ASP A 85 12.94 -9.62 -7.39
C ASP A 85 11.52 -9.84 -6.83
N ARG A 86 11.30 -9.51 -5.55
CA ARG A 86 10.03 -9.76 -4.85
C ARG A 86 8.95 -8.75 -5.21
N PHE A 87 9.31 -7.47 -5.22
CA PHE A 87 8.40 -6.38 -5.55
C PHE A 87 9.02 -5.40 -6.54
N VAL A 88 8.18 -4.71 -7.31
CA VAL A 88 8.52 -3.54 -8.11
C VAL A 88 8.01 -2.29 -7.42
N LEU A 89 8.75 -1.20 -7.55
CA LEU A 89 8.42 0.09 -6.95
C LEU A 89 8.69 1.19 -7.98
N PHE A 90 7.65 1.90 -8.42
CA PHE A 90 7.78 3.04 -9.34
C PHE A 90 7.23 4.30 -8.67
N LYS A 91 7.71 5.47 -9.09
CA LYS A 91 7.21 6.77 -8.62
C LYS A 91 6.90 7.69 -9.79
N THR A 92 5.71 8.30 -9.76
CA THR A 92 5.26 9.29 -10.75
C THR A 92 4.66 10.48 -10.01
N GLY A 93 5.38 11.62 -10.00
CA GLY A 93 5.03 12.76 -9.14
C GLY A 93 4.88 12.34 -7.68
N LYS A 94 3.69 12.56 -7.10
CA LYS A 94 3.35 12.25 -5.68
C LYS A 94 2.73 10.85 -5.48
N VAL A 95 2.78 9.99 -6.50
CA VAL A 95 2.20 8.63 -6.46
C VAL A 95 3.31 7.59 -6.48
N VAL A 96 3.27 6.67 -5.52
CA VAL A 96 4.11 5.46 -5.49
C VAL A 96 3.27 4.27 -5.95
N TRP A 97 3.81 3.50 -6.89
CA TRP A 97 3.19 2.30 -7.46
C TRP A 97 3.99 1.09 -7.01
N VAL A 98 3.34 0.16 -6.30
CA VAL A 98 4.01 -1.01 -5.71
C VAL A 98 3.19 -2.26 -5.89
N ASN A 99 3.78 -3.34 -6.39
CA ASN A 99 3.05 -4.61 -6.44
C ASN A 99 3.13 -5.36 -5.11
N HIS A 100 2.21 -6.29 -4.87
CA HIS A 100 2.15 -7.04 -3.61
C HIS A 100 1.98 -8.56 -3.81
N GLY A 101 2.15 -9.07 -5.03
CA GLY A 101 1.94 -10.50 -5.33
C GLY A 101 0.51 -10.98 -5.06
N MET A 102 0.37 -12.20 -4.56
CA MET A 102 -0.92 -12.84 -4.25
C MET A 102 -1.01 -13.27 -2.79
N GLY A 103 -2.23 -13.15 -2.23
CA GLY A 103 -2.55 -13.60 -0.89
C GLY A 103 -2.15 -12.63 0.22
N THR A 104 -2.77 -12.83 1.39
CA THR A 104 -2.55 -12.03 2.60
C THR A 104 -1.09 -12.01 3.06
N PRO A 105 -0.33 -13.14 3.04
CA PRO A 105 1.07 -13.11 3.49
C PRO A 105 1.94 -12.15 2.65
N SER A 106 1.88 -12.24 1.32
CA SER A 106 2.68 -11.38 0.44
C SER A 106 2.27 -9.90 0.57
N LEU A 107 0.97 -9.62 0.64
CA LEU A 107 0.46 -8.27 0.90
C LEU A 107 0.95 -7.72 2.25
N SER A 108 0.96 -8.53 3.30
CA SER A 108 1.37 -8.07 4.64
C SER A 108 2.84 -7.66 4.70
N ILE A 109 3.73 -8.39 4.02
CA ILE A 109 5.16 -8.05 3.91
C ILE A 109 5.32 -6.69 3.22
N MET A 110 4.69 -6.53 2.05
CA MET A 110 4.71 -5.27 1.30
C MET A 110 4.17 -4.11 2.15
N LEU A 111 3.04 -4.31 2.84
CA LEU A 111 2.44 -3.30 3.71
C LEU A 111 3.40 -2.89 4.84
N VAL A 112 4.04 -3.85 5.52
CA VAL A 112 4.98 -3.53 6.59
C VAL A 112 6.14 -2.66 6.07
N GLU A 113 6.75 -3.04 4.95
CA GLU A 113 7.90 -2.30 4.42
C GLU A 113 7.51 -0.93 3.82
N ILE A 114 6.38 -0.83 3.12
CA ILE A 114 5.95 0.46 2.54
C ILE A 114 5.51 1.45 3.62
N LEU A 115 4.92 0.98 4.73
CA LEU A 115 4.58 1.85 5.86
C LEU A 115 5.86 2.37 6.52
N LYS A 116 6.87 1.52 6.75
CA LYS A 116 8.19 1.97 7.22
C LYS A 116 8.85 2.94 6.23
N LEU A 117 8.75 2.69 4.92
CA LEU A 117 9.26 3.61 3.90
C LEU A 117 8.62 4.99 4.02
N MET A 118 7.28 5.07 4.13
CA MET A 118 6.58 6.34 4.29
C MET A 118 6.92 7.04 5.62
N TYR A 119 7.18 6.25 6.67
CA TYR A 119 7.62 6.76 7.98
C TYR A 119 9.01 7.42 7.88
N HIS A 120 9.99 6.69 7.32
CA HIS A 120 11.34 7.21 7.10
C HIS A 120 11.36 8.39 6.13
N ALA A 121 10.44 8.42 5.15
CA ALA A 121 10.26 9.54 4.24
C ALA A 121 9.71 10.80 4.92
N LYS A 122 9.20 10.69 6.15
CA LYS A 122 8.44 11.73 6.86
C LYS A 122 7.21 12.19 6.07
N ALA A 123 6.68 11.33 5.19
CA ALA A 123 5.53 11.63 4.36
C ALA A 123 4.28 11.82 5.24
N LYS A 124 3.44 12.80 4.90
CA LYS A 124 2.23 13.16 5.66
C LYS A 124 0.99 13.05 4.79
N ASP A 125 -0.12 12.67 5.40
CA ASP A 125 -1.44 12.53 4.76
C ASP A 125 -1.46 11.57 3.57
N VAL A 126 -0.67 10.49 3.65
CA VAL A 126 -0.58 9.47 2.60
C VAL A 126 -1.86 8.64 2.57
N LYS A 127 -2.40 8.40 1.36
CA LYS A 127 -3.54 7.51 1.12
C LYS A 127 -3.09 6.23 0.44
N PHE A 128 -3.59 5.10 0.90
CA PHE A 128 -3.32 3.78 0.32
C PHE A 128 -4.53 3.31 -0.48
N ILE A 129 -4.30 2.90 -1.72
CA ILE A 129 -5.35 2.43 -2.64
C ILE A 129 -4.91 1.08 -3.21
N ARG A 130 -5.75 0.05 -2.99
CA ARG A 130 -5.58 -1.25 -3.61
C ARG A 130 -6.42 -1.32 -4.88
N MET A 131 -5.79 -1.68 -5.99
CA MET A 131 -6.46 -1.99 -7.26
C MET A 131 -6.17 -3.45 -7.61
N GLY A 132 -7.22 -4.19 -7.94
CA GLY A 132 -7.08 -5.61 -8.21
C GLY A 132 -8.28 -6.16 -8.95
N THR A 133 -8.27 -7.47 -9.07
CA THR A 133 -9.35 -8.26 -9.67
C THR A 133 -10.07 -9.03 -8.58
N SER A 134 -11.35 -9.32 -8.78
CA SER A 134 -12.19 -10.09 -7.87
C SER A 134 -13.26 -10.86 -8.64
N GLY A 135 -13.82 -11.91 -8.04
CA GLY A 135 -15.07 -12.50 -8.51
C GLY A 135 -16.24 -11.66 -8.03
N GLY A 136 -17.10 -11.21 -8.94
CA GLY A 136 -18.34 -10.51 -8.62
C GLY A 136 -19.47 -11.50 -8.30
N ILE A 137 -20.33 -11.15 -7.35
CA ILE A 137 -21.54 -11.91 -7.03
C ILE A 137 -22.74 -11.02 -7.35
N GLY A 138 -23.63 -11.47 -8.24
CA GLY A 138 -24.82 -10.71 -8.63
C GLY A 138 -24.55 -9.43 -9.42
N VAL A 139 -23.40 -9.36 -10.11
CA VAL A 139 -23.00 -8.22 -10.96
C VAL A 139 -22.41 -8.70 -12.28
N GLU A 140 -22.55 -7.90 -13.32
CA GLU A 140 -22.04 -8.23 -14.66
C GLU A 140 -20.50 -8.22 -14.72
N PRO A 141 -19.87 -9.07 -15.57
CA PRO A 141 -18.44 -9.03 -15.82
C PRO A 141 -17.97 -7.63 -16.25
N GLY A 142 -16.85 -7.17 -15.68
CA GLY A 142 -16.31 -5.83 -15.94
C GLY A 142 -16.84 -4.72 -15.00
N THR A 143 -17.82 -5.03 -14.13
CA THR A 143 -18.27 -4.09 -13.11
C THR A 143 -17.14 -3.73 -12.13
N ILE A 144 -16.92 -2.44 -11.91
CA ILE A 144 -15.96 -1.93 -10.91
C ILE A 144 -16.65 -1.84 -9.55
N ILE A 145 -16.06 -2.51 -8.55
CA ILE A 145 -16.54 -2.47 -7.17
C ILE A 145 -15.59 -1.62 -6.33
N VAL A 146 -16.16 -0.65 -5.62
CA VAL A 146 -15.47 0.11 -4.58
C VAL A 146 -15.88 -0.49 -3.23
N SER A 147 -14.96 -1.18 -2.57
CA SER A 147 -15.22 -1.84 -1.29
C SER A 147 -15.60 -0.82 -0.22
N THR A 148 -16.73 -1.04 0.46
CA THR A 148 -17.09 -0.29 1.67
C THR A 148 -16.40 -0.88 2.90
N ASN A 149 -16.31 -2.22 2.96
CA ASN A 149 -15.78 -2.99 4.09
C ASN A 149 -15.02 -4.21 3.55
N ALA A 150 -14.17 -4.80 4.40
CA ALA A 150 -13.53 -6.09 4.15
C ALA A 150 -14.02 -7.11 5.17
N ILE A 151 -14.50 -8.26 4.71
CA ILE A 151 -15.01 -9.35 5.54
C ILE A 151 -14.13 -10.59 5.43
N ASN A 152 -14.10 -11.38 6.51
CA ASN A 152 -13.48 -12.69 6.52
C ASN A 152 -14.44 -13.78 5.98
N ALA A 153 -13.96 -15.03 5.95
CA ALA A 153 -14.76 -16.17 5.50
C ALA A 153 -15.97 -16.50 6.40
N GLU A 154 -16.02 -15.93 7.62
CA GLU A 154 -17.15 -16.04 8.54
C GLU A 154 -18.19 -14.92 8.32
N LEU A 155 -18.05 -14.13 7.24
CA LEU A 155 -18.88 -12.97 6.92
C LEU A 155 -18.85 -11.87 8.00
N SER A 156 -17.75 -11.80 8.74
CA SER A 156 -17.54 -10.78 9.77
C SER A 156 -16.44 -9.80 9.33
N GLU A 157 -16.61 -8.52 9.70
CA GLU A 157 -15.62 -7.46 9.45
C GLU A 157 -14.44 -7.56 10.43
N LYS A 158 -13.70 -8.66 10.36
CA LYS A 158 -12.58 -8.95 11.24
C LYS A 158 -11.36 -9.42 10.48
N TYR A 159 -10.19 -8.93 10.89
CA TYR A 159 -8.92 -9.49 10.46
C TYR A 159 -8.30 -10.29 11.61
N VAL A 160 -8.02 -11.57 11.37
CA VAL A 160 -7.48 -12.49 12.38
C VAL A 160 -6.06 -12.87 12.03
N GLN A 161 -5.17 -12.78 13.02
CA GLN A 161 -3.77 -13.18 12.94
C GLN A 161 -3.41 -14.08 14.12
N TRP A 162 -2.30 -14.80 13.97
CA TRP A 162 -1.68 -15.57 15.04
C TRP A 162 -0.31 -14.97 15.35
N ILE A 163 -0.13 -14.47 16.56
CA ILE A 163 1.11 -13.82 17.00
C ILE A 163 1.65 -14.60 18.19
N ALA A 164 2.84 -15.21 18.01
CA ALA A 164 3.49 -16.05 19.03
C ALA A 164 2.53 -17.11 19.64
N GLY A 165 1.77 -17.80 18.77
CA GLY A 165 0.80 -18.84 19.17
C GLY A 165 -0.54 -18.32 19.70
N ARG A 166 -0.75 -17.01 19.78
CA ARG A 166 -2.00 -16.41 20.27
C ARG A 166 -2.84 -15.84 19.13
N ARG A 167 -4.15 -16.11 19.14
CA ARG A 167 -5.11 -15.52 18.21
C ARG A 167 -5.33 -14.05 18.57
N VAL A 168 -5.15 -13.17 17.59
CA VAL A 168 -5.41 -11.74 17.68
C VAL A 168 -6.41 -11.37 16.60
N GLY A 169 -7.50 -10.70 16.97
CA GLY A 169 -8.52 -10.22 16.05
C GLY A 169 -8.60 -8.70 16.12
N HIS A 170 -8.65 -8.05 14.96
CA HIS A 170 -8.94 -6.63 14.80
C HIS A 170 -10.28 -6.45 14.10
#